data_AF-A0A7G1I6J0-F1
#
_entry.id   AF-A0A7G1I6J0-F1
#
_cell.length_a   1.000
_cell.length_b   1.000
_cell.length_c   1.000
_cell.angle_alpha   90.00
_cell.angle_beta   90.00
_cell.angle_gamma   90.00
#
_symmetry.space_group_name_H-M   'P 1'
#
loop_
_entity.id
_entity.type
_entity.pdbx_description
1 polymer ?
#
loop_
_entity_poly.entity_id
_entity_poly.type
_entity_poly.pdbx_seq_one_letter_code
_entity_poly.pdbx_strand_id
1 'polypeptide(L)'
;MTTHSAGARHAEDNRPARPQSAQELLRLDPNVWPRNTVRDQSGVACIAGVPLTELAHEYGTPLFVVDEDDFRSRCQEIAAAFGGGHNVYYAAKAFLCSEIARWVEEEGLSSMWPPAGSWPSHCTLIFLQNESPCTATTSLLRS
;
A
#
# COMPACT_ATOMS: atom_id res chain seq x y z
N MET A 1 -10.51 -1.23 37.25
CA MET A 1 -9.79 -0.40 36.28
C MET A 1 -8.52 -1.14 35.90
N THR A 2 -8.58 -1.91 34.81
CA THR A 2 -7.44 -2.69 34.31
C THR A 2 -7.09 -2.08 32.96
N THR A 3 -6.09 -1.22 32.95
CA THR A 3 -5.45 -0.73 31.74
C THR A 3 -4.77 -1.90 31.04
N HIS A 4 -5.12 -2.15 29.79
CA HIS A 4 -4.47 -3.15 28.94
C HIS A 4 -2.97 -2.86 28.88
N SER A 5 -2.12 -3.86 29.18
CA SER A 5 -0.65 -3.74 29.30
C SER A 5 0.06 -3.22 28.03
N ALA A 6 -0.65 -3.09 26.92
CA ALA A 6 -0.11 -2.63 25.64
C ALA A 6 0.22 -1.12 25.62
N GLY A 7 -0.50 -0.29 26.39
CA GLY A 7 -0.34 1.18 26.33
C GLY A 7 1.03 1.68 26.80
N ALA A 8 1.66 1.00 27.76
CA ALA A 8 2.92 1.45 28.36
C ALA A 8 4.15 1.26 27.44
N ARG A 9 4.08 0.42 26.41
CA ARG A 9 5.21 0.16 25.49
C ARG A 9 5.28 1.13 24.29
N HIS A 10 4.27 1.96 24.08
CA HIS A 10 4.24 2.97 23.01
C HIS A 10 4.67 4.37 23.49
N ALA A 11 5.21 4.48 24.71
CA ALA A 11 5.46 5.75 25.39
C ALA A 11 6.87 6.33 25.15
N GLU A 12 7.71 5.71 24.33
CA GLU A 12 8.98 6.32 23.93
C GLU A 12 8.72 7.40 22.87
N ASP A 13 9.19 8.63 23.14
CA ASP A 13 9.03 9.78 22.24
C ASP A 13 9.99 9.67 21.04
N ASN A 14 9.67 8.79 20.10
CA ASN A 14 10.37 8.62 18.82
C ASN A 14 9.79 9.54 17.72
N ARG A 15 9.21 10.68 18.08
CA ARG A 15 8.70 11.62 17.07
C ARG A 15 9.88 12.23 16.30
N PRO A 16 9.80 12.31 14.96
CA PRO A 16 10.83 13.00 14.20
C PRO A 16 10.90 14.46 14.60
N ALA A 17 12.11 15.03 14.57
CA ALA A 17 12.30 16.45 14.84
C ALA A 17 11.46 17.29 13.87
N ARG A 18 10.86 18.37 14.37
CA ARG A 18 10.11 19.31 13.52
C ARG A 18 11.05 19.87 12.44
N PRO A 19 10.67 19.84 11.15
CA PRO A 19 11.48 20.42 10.09
C PRO A 19 11.67 21.92 10.29
N GLN A 20 12.89 22.41 10.04
CA GLN A 20 13.33 23.79 10.27
C GLN A 20 13.45 24.61 8.96
N SER A 21 13.29 23.97 7.80
CA SER A 21 13.35 24.62 6.50
C SER A 21 12.28 24.09 5.54
N ALA A 22 11.98 24.85 4.48
CA ALA A 22 11.10 24.39 3.41
C ALA A 22 11.67 23.15 2.71
N GLN A 23 13.00 23.10 2.53
CA GLN A 23 13.69 21.95 1.96
C GLN A 23 13.52 20.71 2.82
N GLU A 24 13.63 20.83 4.14
CA GLU A 24 13.36 19.72 5.07
C GLU A 24 11.91 19.27 5.04
N LEU A 25 10.96 20.20 4.99
CA LEU A 25 9.54 19.90 4.92
C LEU A 25 9.16 19.14 3.63
N LEU A 26 9.85 19.42 2.52
CA LEU A 26 9.57 18.83 1.21
C LEU A 26 10.24 17.46 0.97
N ARG A 27 11.12 17.01 1.89
CA ARG A 27 11.79 15.70 1.80
C ARG A 27 10.77 14.58 1.92
N LEU A 28 10.92 13.59 1.04
CA LEU A 28 10.18 12.34 1.09
C LEU A 28 11.07 11.31 1.79
N ASP A 29 10.81 11.02 3.06
CA ASP A 29 11.58 10.06 3.83
C ASP A 29 11.34 8.62 3.30
N PRO A 30 12.38 7.90 2.86
CA PRO A 30 12.23 6.57 2.26
C PRO A 30 11.74 5.51 3.24
N ASN A 31 11.77 5.75 4.56
CA ASN A 31 11.22 4.83 5.56
C ASN A 31 9.72 4.99 5.76
N VAL A 32 9.13 6.08 5.25
CA VAL A 32 7.72 6.43 5.46
C VAL A 32 6.90 6.28 4.18
N TRP A 33 7.41 6.77 3.06
CA TRP A 33 6.73 6.74 1.77
C TRP A 33 6.90 5.38 1.06
N PRO A 34 6.01 5.02 0.12
CA PRO A 34 6.22 3.84 -0.72
C PRO A 34 7.59 3.85 -1.39
N ARG A 35 8.21 2.67 -1.55
CA ARG A 35 9.60 2.54 -2.03
C ARG A 35 9.85 3.21 -3.38
N ASN A 36 8.87 3.20 -4.28
CA ASN A 36 8.99 3.79 -5.60
C ASN A 36 8.47 5.24 -5.64
N THR A 37 8.49 5.94 -4.51
CA THR A 37 8.11 7.35 -4.43
C THR A 37 9.30 8.24 -4.75
N VAL A 38 9.16 9.10 -5.76
CA VAL A 38 10.17 10.10 -6.13
C VAL A 38 9.55 11.48 -6.25
N ARG A 39 10.34 12.54 -6.09
CA ARG A 39 9.95 13.88 -6.51
C ARG A 39 10.66 14.19 -7.83
N ASP A 40 9.88 14.48 -8.86
CA ASP A 40 10.41 14.76 -10.18
C ASP A 40 11.08 16.15 -10.26
N GLN A 41 11.63 16.48 -11.43
CA GLN A 41 12.32 17.75 -11.67
C GLN A 41 11.39 18.98 -11.61
N SER A 42 10.08 18.78 -11.76
CA SER A 42 9.06 19.84 -11.65
C SER A 42 8.61 20.06 -10.19
N GLY A 43 9.04 19.20 -9.28
CA GLY A 43 8.66 19.23 -7.87
C GLY A 43 7.41 18.42 -7.54
N VAL A 44 6.83 17.69 -8.50
CA VAL A 44 5.66 16.83 -8.29
C VAL A 44 6.11 15.49 -7.71
N ALA A 45 5.36 14.97 -6.74
CA ALA A 45 5.57 13.63 -6.22
C ALA A 45 4.96 12.61 -7.18
N CYS A 46 5.74 11.56 -7.49
CA CYS A 46 5.34 10.44 -8.33
C CYS A 46 5.46 9.15 -7.51
N ILE A 47 4.54 8.21 -7.73
CA ILE A 47 4.61 6.86 -7.19
C ILE A 47 4.74 5.92 -8.39
N ALA A 48 5.70 4.99 -8.37
CA ALA A 48 5.95 4.07 -9.47
C ALA A 48 6.02 4.78 -10.86
N GLY A 49 6.64 5.97 -10.89
CA GLY A 49 6.78 6.77 -12.10
C GLY A 49 5.56 7.60 -12.50
N VAL A 50 4.40 7.44 -11.86
CA VAL A 50 3.17 8.18 -12.20
C VAL A 50 3.00 9.42 -11.32
N PRO A 51 2.86 10.64 -11.90
CA PRO A 51 2.64 11.86 -11.13
C PRO A 51 1.32 11.86 -10.36
N LEU A 52 1.35 12.20 -9.07
CA LEU A 52 0.14 12.26 -8.25
C LEU A 52 -0.88 13.30 -8.75
N THR A 53 -0.42 14.34 -9.45
CA THR A 53 -1.31 15.35 -10.07
C THR A 53 -2.13 14.77 -11.22
N GLU A 54 -1.55 13.85 -11.98
CA GLU A 54 -2.24 13.15 -13.08
C GLU A 54 -3.30 12.22 -12.51
N LEU A 55 -2.94 11.43 -11.50
CA LEU A 55 -3.88 10.55 -10.80
C LEU A 55 -5.04 11.32 -10.17
N ALA A 56 -4.76 12.46 -9.52
CA ALA A 56 -5.80 13.30 -8.92
C ALA A 56 -6.73 13.91 -9.99
N HIS A 57 -6.20 14.25 -11.17
CA HIS A 57 -7.00 14.77 -12.27
C HIS A 57 -7.88 13.69 -12.90
N GLU A 58 -7.34 12.50 -13.15
CA GLU A 58 -8.03 11.39 -13.79
C GLU A 58 -9.10 10.76 -12.89
N TYR A 59 -8.78 10.58 -11.60
CA TYR A 59 -9.61 9.78 -10.68
C TYR A 59 -10.27 10.59 -9.57
N GLY A 60 -9.96 11.88 -9.46
CA GLY A 60 -10.50 12.77 -8.43
C GLY A 60 -9.87 12.56 -7.05
N THR A 61 -10.39 13.29 -6.06
CA THR A 61 -9.92 13.22 -4.65
C THR A 61 -11.09 13.18 -3.68
N PRO A 62 -10.99 12.48 -2.53
CA PRO A 62 -9.81 11.77 -2.01
C PRO A 62 -9.51 10.47 -2.77
N LEU A 63 -8.22 10.14 -2.90
CA LEU A 63 -7.74 8.96 -3.64
C LEU A 63 -6.71 8.16 -2.81
N PHE A 64 -6.88 6.84 -2.77
CA PHE A 64 -5.87 5.90 -2.28
C PHE A 64 -5.06 5.36 -3.45
N VAL A 65 -3.74 5.51 -3.37
CA VAL A 65 -2.78 5.02 -4.37
C VAL A 65 -1.92 3.96 -3.70
N VAL A 66 -1.92 2.75 -4.26
CA VAL A 66 -1.12 1.63 -3.77
C VAL A 66 -0.02 1.31 -4.77
N ASP A 67 1.22 1.32 -4.30
CA ASP A 67 2.42 0.88 -5.03
C ASP A 67 2.48 -0.65 -4.97
N GLU A 68 2.23 -1.32 -6.10
CA GLU A 68 2.19 -2.78 -6.17
C GLU A 68 3.55 -3.41 -5.84
N ASP A 69 4.62 -2.85 -6.38
CA ASP A 69 5.97 -3.38 -6.20
C ASP A 69 6.45 -3.21 -4.74
N ASP A 70 6.09 -2.10 -4.07
CA ASP A 70 6.34 -1.98 -2.62
C ASP A 70 5.55 -3.05 -1.85
N PHE A 71 4.26 -3.24 -2.15
CA PHE A 71 3.45 -4.25 -1.47
C PHE A 71 4.04 -5.67 -1.63
N ARG A 72 4.36 -6.06 -2.87
CA ARG A 72 4.92 -7.38 -3.17
C ARG A 72 6.30 -7.58 -2.58
N SER A 73 7.18 -6.57 -2.68
CA SER A 73 8.53 -6.68 -2.10
C SER A 73 8.50 -6.86 -0.58
N ARG A 74 7.55 -6.23 0.13
CA ARG A 74 7.34 -6.48 1.56
C ARG A 74 6.85 -7.89 1.85
N CYS A 75 5.95 -8.43 1.02
CA CYS A 75 5.51 -9.81 1.15
C CYS A 75 6.70 -10.78 1.03
N GLN A 76 7.56 -10.56 0.04
CA GLN A 76 8.76 -11.37 -0.21
C GLN A 76 9.77 -11.29 0.93
N GLU A 77 10.03 -10.09 1.45
CA GLU A 77 10.96 -9.88 2.57
C GLU A 77 10.48 -10.57 3.85
N ILE A 78 9.20 -10.45 4.16
CA ILE A 78 8.62 -11.10 5.34
C ILE A 78 8.62 -12.63 5.11
N ALA A 79 8.22 -13.11 3.93
CA ALA A 79 8.30 -14.53 3.61
C ALA A 79 9.73 -15.08 3.78
N ALA A 80 10.75 -14.36 3.27
CA ALA A 80 12.16 -14.73 3.43
C ALA A 80 12.58 -14.77 4.91
N ALA A 81 12.18 -13.77 5.71
CA ALA A 81 12.50 -13.70 7.14
C ALA A 81 11.84 -14.82 7.97
N PHE A 82 10.69 -15.33 7.53
CA PHE A 82 9.93 -16.39 8.21
C PHE A 82 10.08 -17.78 7.55
N GLY A 83 11.02 -17.96 6.61
CA GLY A 83 11.32 -19.26 6.00
C GLY A 83 10.26 -19.76 4.99
N GLY A 84 9.49 -18.84 4.41
CA GLY A 84 8.51 -19.10 3.35
C GLY A 84 7.16 -18.41 3.58
N GLY A 85 6.46 -18.10 2.49
CA GLY A 85 5.18 -17.38 2.54
C GLY A 85 4.06 -18.11 3.31
N HIS A 86 4.10 -19.45 3.36
CA HIS A 86 3.14 -20.25 4.12
C HIS A 86 3.17 -19.97 5.65
N ASN A 87 4.28 -19.43 6.17
CA ASN A 87 4.41 -19.02 7.58
C ASN A 87 3.91 -17.60 7.84
N VAL A 88 3.51 -16.88 6.79
CA VAL A 88 3.14 -15.47 6.82
C VAL A 88 1.67 -15.32 6.47
N TYR A 89 0.90 -14.74 7.40
CA TYR A 89 -0.52 -14.52 7.23
C TYR A 89 -0.81 -13.05 6.98
N TYR A 90 -1.30 -12.73 5.78
CA TYR A 90 -1.82 -11.40 5.50
C TYR A 90 -3.08 -11.14 6.32
N ALA A 91 -3.04 -10.10 7.16
CA ALA A 91 -4.15 -9.71 8.01
C ALA A 91 -5.14 -8.84 7.22
N ALA A 92 -6.15 -9.46 6.60
CA ALA A 92 -7.20 -8.80 5.79
C ALA A 92 -7.85 -7.56 6.44
N LYS A 93 -7.88 -7.48 7.78
CA LYS A 93 -8.36 -6.30 8.52
C LYS A 93 -7.55 -5.03 8.27
N ALA A 94 -6.33 -5.13 7.74
CA ALA A 94 -5.51 -3.98 7.39
C ALA A 94 -6.12 -3.26 6.17
N PHE A 95 -6.43 -4.03 5.13
CA PHE A 95 -7.11 -3.61 3.92
C PHE A 95 -7.35 -4.86 3.06
N LEU A 96 -8.49 -4.98 2.38
CA LEU A 96 -8.72 -6.10 1.48
C LEU A 96 -9.69 -5.74 0.34
N CYS A 97 -9.32 -6.17 -0.86
CA CYS A 97 -10.16 -6.28 -2.04
C CYS A 97 -9.68 -7.50 -2.85
N SER A 98 -10.39 -7.84 -3.92
CA SER A 98 -10.04 -8.98 -4.78
C SER A 98 -8.60 -8.90 -5.33
N GLU A 99 -8.13 -7.68 -5.63
CA GLU A 99 -6.79 -7.46 -6.18
C GLU A 99 -5.68 -7.73 -5.14
N ILE A 100 -5.84 -7.21 -3.92
CA ILE A 100 -4.91 -7.52 -2.83
C ILE A 100 -4.93 -9.01 -2.49
N ALA A 101 -6.11 -9.66 -2.50
CA ALA A 101 -6.22 -11.09 -2.27
C ALA A 101 -5.43 -11.90 -3.32
N ARG A 102 -5.55 -11.50 -4.60
CA ARG A 102 -4.80 -12.09 -5.71
C ARG A 102 -3.28 -11.93 -5.50
N TRP A 103 -2.81 -10.73 -5.14
CA TRP A 103 -1.38 -10.50 -4.91
C TRP A 103 -0.84 -11.33 -3.75
N VAL A 104 -1.58 -11.41 -2.64
CA VAL A 104 -1.20 -12.23 -1.48
C VAL A 104 -1.06 -13.71 -1.88
N GLU A 105 -1.99 -14.22 -2.68
CA GLU A 105 -1.93 -15.59 -3.20
C GLU A 105 -0.73 -15.80 -4.13
N GLU A 106 -0.46 -14.86 -5.03
CA GLU A 106 0.69 -14.91 -5.96
C GLU A 106 2.05 -14.85 -5.27
N GLU A 107 2.17 -14.07 -4.20
CA GLU A 107 3.38 -14.04 -3.36
C GLU A 107 3.50 -15.28 -2.45
N GLY A 108 2.54 -16.21 -2.51
CA GLY A 108 2.56 -17.47 -1.76
C GLY A 108 2.30 -17.29 -0.26
N LEU A 109 1.68 -16.18 0.14
CA LEU A 109 1.29 -15.91 1.52
C LEU A 109 -0.04 -16.59 1.85
N SER A 110 -0.22 -16.96 3.12
CA SER A 110 -1.53 -17.36 3.61
C SER A 110 -2.40 -16.12 3.88
N SER A 111 -3.71 -16.24 3.76
CA SER A 111 -4.66 -15.22 4.22
C SER A 111 -5.56 -15.78 5.31
N MET A 112 -6.07 -14.92 6.18
CA MET A 112 -6.92 -15.33 7.31
C MET A 112 -8.32 -15.84 6.89
N TRP A 113 -8.69 -15.70 5.62
CA TRP A 113 -10.04 -15.98 5.10
C TRP A 113 -9.99 -16.96 3.91
N PRO A 114 -11.10 -17.67 3.59
CA PRO A 114 -11.16 -18.55 2.42
C PRO A 114 -10.78 -17.89 1.08
N PRO A 115 -10.40 -18.70 0.08
CA PRO A 115 -9.83 -18.25 -1.20
C PRO A 115 -10.71 -17.24 -1.95
N ALA A 116 -10.07 -16.41 -2.78
CA ALA A 116 -10.63 -15.21 -3.40
C ALA A 116 -11.94 -15.42 -4.21
N GLY A 117 -12.27 -16.66 -4.59
CA GLY A 117 -13.50 -17.00 -5.31
C GLY A 117 -14.82 -16.78 -4.55
N SER A 118 -14.80 -16.41 -3.26
CA SER A 118 -16.01 -16.25 -2.43
C SER A 118 -16.39 -14.80 -2.05
N TRP A 119 -15.80 -13.77 -2.67
CA TRP A 119 -15.90 -12.37 -2.19
C TRP A 119 -16.85 -11.49 -3.03
N PRO A 120 -17.57 -10.53 -2.41
CA PRO A 120 -18.43 -9.58 -3.13
C PRO A 120 -17.62 -8.52 -3.92
N SER A 121 -18.11 -8.18 -5.13
CA SER A 121 -17.34 -7.59 -6.23
C SER A 121 -17.13 -6.06 -6.23
N HIS A 122 -17.28 -5.33 -5.12
CA HIS A 122 -17.33 -3.85 -5.19
C HIS A 122 -16.44 -3.13 -4.16
N CYS A 123 -15.22 -2.75 -4.57
CA CYS A 123 -14.42 -1.66 -4.02
C CYS A 123 -13.55 -1.07 -5.15
N THR A 124 -13.65 0.24 -5.42
CA THR A 124 -12.78 0.94 -6.38
C THR A 124 -11.52 1.41 -5.66
N LEU A 125 -10.37 0.80 -5.99
CA LEU A 125 -9.04 1.26 -5.62
C LEU A 125 -8.11 1.18 -6.84
N ILE A 126 -7.12 2.07 -6.89
CA ILE A 126 -6.19 2.20 -8.02
C ILE A 126 -4.84 1.67 -7.60
N PHE A 127 -4.32 0.77 -8.42
CA PHE A 127 -3.05 0.08 -8.23
C PHE A 127 -2.09 0.51 -9.34
N LEU A 128 -0.86 0.87 -8.97
CA LEU A 128 0.18 1.25 -9.93
C LEU A 128 1.10 0.05 -10.17
N GLN A 129 1.10 -0.46 -11.41
CA GLN A 129 2.00 -1.52 -11.87
C GLN A 129 3.19 -0.91 -12.62
N ASN A 130 4.37 -1.51 -12.48
CA ASN A 130 5.63 -1.05 -13.09
C ASN A 130 5.63 -1.08 -14.64
N GLU A 131 4.64 -1.72 -15.29
CA GLU A 131 4.65 -1.94 -16.74
C GLU A 131 3.52 -1.22 -17.51
N SER A 132 2.53 -0.59 -16.85
CA SER A 132 1.51 0.32 -17.45
C SER A 132 0.48 0.75 -16.41
N PRO A 133 -0.11 1.97 -16.48
CA PRO A 133 -1.32 2.30 -15.73
C PRO A 133 -2.51 1.55 -16.34
N CYS A 134 -2.71 0.29 -15.96
CA CYS A 134 -3.92 -0.44 -16.30
C CYS A 134 -5.05 0.05 -15.39
N THR A 135 -5.91 0.91 -15.92
CA THR A 135 -7.21 1.21 -15.34
C THR A 135 -8.00 -0.09 -15.19
N ALA A 136 -7.99 -0.71 -14.01
CA ALA A 136 -8.95 -1.77 -13.68
C ALA A 136 -10.32 -1.14 -13.37
N THR A 137 -10.93 -0.49 -14.37
CA THR A 137 -12.37 -0.26 -14.36
C THR A 137 -13.02 -1.58 -14.74
N THR A 138 -13.46 -2.36 -13.76
CA THR A 138 -14.36 -3.48 -14.03
C THR A 138 -15.75 -2.92 -14.37
N SER A 139 -15.91 -2.45 -15.61
CA SER A 139 -17.22 -2.22 -16.21
C SER A 139 -17.63 -3.49 -16.95
N LEU A 140 -18.48 -4.28 -16.31
CA LEU A 140 -19.33 -5.22 -17.05
C LEU A 140 -20.75 -4.66 -17.03
N LEU A 141 -21.01 -3.80 -18.03
CA LEU A 141 -22.33 -3.71 -18.62
C LEU A 141 -22.74 -5.10 -19.07
N ARG A 142 -23.78 -5.65 -18.45
CA ARG A 142 -24.81 -6.40 -19.17
C ARG A 142 -26.11 -6.38 -18.37
N SER A 143 -27.11 -5.81 -19.06
CA SER A 143 -28.56 -5.94 -18.90
C SER A 143 -29.04 -7.29 -18.40
#